data_AF-A0A973HLI3-F1
#
_entry.id   AF-A0A973HLI3-F1
#
_cell.length_a   1.000
_cell.length_b   1.000
_cell.length_c   1.000
_cell.angle_alpha   90.00
_cell.angle_beta   90.00
_cell.angle_gamma   90.00
#
_symmetry.space_group_name_H-M   'P 1'
#
loop_
_entity.id
_entity.type
_entity.pdbx_description
1 polymer ?
#
loop_
_entity_poly.entity_id
_entity_poly.type
_entity_poly.pdbx_seq_one_letter_code
_entity_poly.pdbx_strand_id
1 'polypeptide(L)'
;MANTTMQFKGKIKKREFEEKIIDVCGEDREISSRINVEEGKRMTLYYINGAHAGTWQSGGACIYSNETIESHIASKLRIQNLLAK
;
A
#
# COMPACT_ATOMS: atom_id res chain seq x y z
N MET A 1 9.24 1.68 -19.53
CA MET A 1 8.03 1.35 -18.75
C MET A 1 8.37 1.62 -17.30
N ALA A 2 7.70 2.57 -16.64
CA ALA A 2 7.95 2.85 -15.22
C ALA A 2 7.56 1.63 -14.39
N ASN A 3 8.41 1.24 -13.45
CA ASN A 3 8.18 0.06 -12.62
C ASN A 3 7.06 0.40 -11.62
N THR A 4 5.86 -0.13 -11.83
CA THR A 4 4.65 0.24 -11.07
C THR A 4 4.64 -0.30 -9.64
N THR A 5 5.50 -1.27 -9.34
CA THR A 5 5.57 -1.93 -8.03
C THR A 5 7.01 -2.25 -7.63
N MET A 6 7.43 -1.79 -6.45
CA MET A 6 8.66 -2.19 -5.79
C MET A 6 8.44 -3.51 -5.04
N GLN A 7 9.21 -4.54 -5.34
CA GLN A 7 9.10 -5.86 -4.69
C GLN A 7 10.29 -6.14 -3.78
N PHE A 8 10.01 -6.71 -2.62
CA PHE A 8 11.00 -7.14 -1.64
C PHE A 8 10.88 -8.65 -1.45
N LYS A 9 11.95 -9.40 -1.70
CA LYS A 9 11.98 -10.85 -1.49
C LYS A 9 12.79 -11.20 -0.24
N GLY A 10 12.17 -11.94 0.69
CA GLY A 10 12.86 -12.75 1.70
C GLY A 10 13.59 -12.08 2.86
N LYS A 11 13.67 -10.75 2.98
CA LYS A 11 14.52 -10.11 4.01
C LYS A 11 14.05 -8.78 4.61
N ILE A 12 12.91 -8.22 4.18
CA ILE A 12 12.46 -6.93 4.71
C ILE A 12 11.67 -7.10 6.02
N LYS A 13 12.18 -6.51 7.11
CA LYS A 13 11.45 -6.45 8.36
C LYS A 13 10.25 -5.51 8.22
N LYS A 14 9.19 -5.74 9.01
CA LYS A 14 7.98 -4.91 8.98
C LYS A 14 8.30 -3.42 9.15
N ARG A 15 9.17 -3.07 10.09
CA ARG A 15 9.61 -1.69 10.34
C ARG A 15 10.30 -1.06 9.13
N GLU A 16 11.24 -1.78 8.51
CA GLU A 16 11.95 -1.30 7.31
C GLU A 16 10.96 -1.09 6.15
N PHE A 17 9.92 -1.91 6.07
CA PHE A 17 8.85 -1.74 5.08
C PHE A 17 7.99 -0.51 5.37
N GLU A 18 7.65 -0.24 6.63
CA GLU A 18 6.93 0.96 7.05
C GLU A 18 7.73 2.23 6.72
N GLU A 19 9.03 2.24 6.99
CA GLU A 19 9.95 3.32 6.60
C GLU A 19 9.96 3.52 5.08
N LYS A 20 9.99 2.43 4.29
CA LYS A 20 9.93 2.51 2.81
C LYS A 20 8.60 3.04 2.29
N ILE A 21 7.48 2.77 2.96
CA ILE A 21 6.18 3.35 2.58
C ILE A 21 6.20 4.86 2.79
N ILE A 22 6.75 5.32 3.91
CA ILE A 22 6.89 6.75 4.22
C ILE A 22 7.80 7.42 3.18
N ASP A 23 8.95 6.81 2.85
CA ASP A 23 9.86 7.31 1.81
C ASP A 23 9.17 7.50 0.45
N VAL A 24 8.26 6.59 0.08
CA VAL A 24 7.56 6.63 -1.23
C VAL A 24 6.42 7.64 -1.24
N CYS A 25 5.70 7.79 -0.13
CA CYS A 25 4.44 8.52 -0.09
C CYS A 25 4.55 9.92 0.55
N GLY A 26 5.61 10.18 1.31
CA GLY A 26 5.77 11.39 2.12
C GLY A 26 5.08 11.29 3.49
N GLU A 27 5.54 12.10 4.44
CA GLU A 27 5.13 12.06 5.86
C GLU A 27 3.73 12.67 6.10
N ASP A 28 3.27 13.58 5.24
CA ASP A 28 2.04 14.37 5.44
C ASP A 28 0.73 13.62 5.10
N ARG A 29 0.75 12.29 5.08
CA ARG A 29 -0.37 11.47 4.59
C ARG A 29 -0.93 10.57 5.68
N GLU A 30 -2.24 10.30 5.58
CA GLU A 30 -2.87 9.33 6.46
C GLU A 30 -2.41 7.93 6.08
N ILE A 31 -1.57 7.33 6.93
CA ILE A 31 -1.12 5.95 6.80
C ILE A 31 -1.93 5.08 7.75
N SER A 32 -2.58 4.06 7.22
CA SER A 32 -3.25 3.03 8.01
C SER A 32 -2.84 1.64 7.56
N SER A 33 -3.03 0.65 8.43
CA SER A 33 -2.75 -0.75 8.09
C SER A 33 -3.82 -1.69 8.62
N ARG A 34 -4.02 -2.80 7.93
CA ARG A 34 -4.96 -3.86 8.32
C ARG A 34 -4.31 -5.21 8.14
N ILE A 35 -4.49 -6.09 9.12
CA ILE A 35 -4.11 -7.50 8.99
C ILE A 35 -5.15 -8.21 8.12
N ASN A 36 -4.68 -8.91 7.10
CA ASN A 36 -5.47 -9.81 6.27
C ASN A 36 -4.90 -11.22 6.37
N VAL A 37 -5.76 -12.24 6.26
CA VAL A 37 -5.36 -13.64 6.21
C VAL A 37 -5.96 -14.25 4.96
N GLU A 38 -5.10 -14.62 4.01
CA GLU A 38 -5.49 -15.29 2.77
C GLU A 38 -4.79 -16.64 2.71
N GLU A 39 -5.56 -17.70 2.45
CA GLU A 39 -5.02 -19.07 2.34
C GLU A 39 -4.14 -19.49 3.53
N GLY A 40 -4.50 -19.03 4.74
CA GLY A 40 -3.73 -19.28 5.97
C GLY A 40 -2.46 -18.45 6.13
N LYS A 41 -2.12 -17.58 5.16
CA LYS A 41 -0.97 -16.67 5.23
C LYS A 41 -1.41 -15.31 5.78
N ARG A 42 -0.74 -14.88 6.85
CA ARG A 42 -0.97 -13.57 7.47
C ARG A 42 -0.15 -12.50 6.74
N MET A 43 -0.84 -11.48 6.26
CA MET A 43 -0.24 -10.30 5.63
C MET A 43 -0.78 -9.02 6.27
N THR A 44 -0.02 -7.94 6.14
CA THR A 44 -0.41 -6.59 6.54
C THR A 44 -0.57 -5.76 5.29
N LEU A 45 -1.80 -5.31 5.03
CA LEU A 45 -2.13 -4.39 3.96
C LEU A 45 -1.97 -2.96 4.48
N TYR A 46 -1.32 -2.11 3.71
CA TYR A 46 -1.11 -0.71 4.04
C TYR A 46 -1.87 0.18 3.07
N TYR A 47 -2.43 1.25 3.63
CA TYR A 47 -3.26 2.19 2.91
C TYR A 47 -2.79 3.62 3.14
N ILE A 48 -2.81 4.41 2.07
CA ILE A 48 -2.50 5.84 2.08
C ILE A 48 -3.77 6.58 1.66
N ASN A 49 -4.27 7.48 2.52
CA ASN A 49 -5.58 8.13 2.36
C ASN A 49 -6.70 7.09 2.09
N GLY A 50 -6.55 5.93 2.72
CA GLY A 50 -7.40 4.75 2.58
C GLY A 50 -7.44 4.10 1.19
N ALA A 51 -6.42 4.31 0.34
CA ALA A 51 -6.21 3.56 -0.90
C ALA A 51 -5.03 2.58 -0.72
N HIS A 52 -5.12 1.38 -1.32
CA HIS A 52 -4.12 0.34 -1.10
C HIS A 52 -2.76 0.72 -1.70
N ALA A 53 -1.74 0.75 -0.84
CA ALA A 53 -0.39 1.23 -1.16
C ALA A 53 0.66 0.12 -1.16
N GLY A 54 0.44 -0.95 -0.40
CA GLY A 54 1.37 -2.07 -0.38
C GLY A 54 0.98 -3.17 0.57
N THR A 55 1.63 -4.32 0.41
CA THR A 55 1.42 -5.50 1.22
C THR A 55 2.74 -5.96 1.81
N TRP A 56 2.77 -6.20 3.11
CA TRP A 56 3.87 -6.87 3.79
C TRP A 56 3.43 -8.25 4.28
N GLN A 57 4.22 -9.27 4.00
CA GLN A 57 4.08 -10.61 4.56
C GLN A 57 5.44 -11.16 4.99
N SER A 58 5.44 -12.13 5.90
CA SER A 58 6.69 -12.84 6.20
C SER A 58 7.20 -13.53 4.93
N GLY A 59 8.43 -13.20 4.52
CA GLY A 59 9.05 -13.73 3.30
C GLY A 59 8.86 -12.90 2.03
N GLY A 60 8.03 -11.84 2.04
CA GLY A 60 7.89 -10.97 0.88
C GLY A 60 7.07 -9.71 1.12
N ALA A 61 7.33 -8.65 0.36
CA ALA A 61 6.53 -7.44 0.43
C ALA A 61 6.49 -6.71 -0.91
N CYS A 62 5.51 -5.85 -1.09
CA CYS A 62 5.42 -4.97 -2.25
C CYS A 62 4.88 -3.59 -1.88
N ILE A 63 5.39 -2.56 -2.55
CA ILE A 63 4.89 -1.18 -2.47
C ILE A 63 4.60 -0.71 -3.88
N TYR A 64 3.42 -0.15 -4.12
CA TYR A 64 3.09 0.46 -5.40
C TYR A 64 3.87 1.78 -5.56
N SER A 65 4.19 2.14 -6.79
CA SER A 65 4.74 3.46 -7.09
C SER A 65 3.78 4.57 -6.61
N ASN A 66 4.33 5.73 -6.21
CA ASN A 66 3.51 6.85 -5.77
C ASN A 66 2.44 7.24 -6.81
N GLU A 67 2.78 7.22 -8.10
CA GLU A 67 1.83 7.47 -9.20
C GLU A 67 0.66 6.47 -9.21
N THR A 68 0.93 5.19 -8.97
CA THR A 68 -0.13 4.17 -8.87
C THR A 68 -1.00 4.39 -7.64
N ILE A 69 -0.40 4.78 -6.51
CA ILE A 69 -1.13 5.09 -5.28
C ILE A 69 -2.06 6.30 -5.50
N GLU A 70 -1.58 7.37 -6.14
CA GLU A 70 -2.43 8.51 -6.53
C GLU A 70 -3.62 8.10 -7.39
N SER A 71 -3.38 7.24 -8.37
CA SER A 71 -4.45 6.71 -9.24
C SER A 71 -5.49 5.92 -8.43
N HIS A 72 -5.07 5.12 -7.44
CA HIS A 72 -5.97 4.42 -6.53
C HIS A 72 -6.79 5.40 -5.66
N ILE A 73 -6.16 6.45 -5.12
CA ILE A 73 -6.84 7.49 -4.32
C ILE A 73 -7.90 8.20 -5.18
N ALA A 74 -7.53 8.65 -6.37
CA ALA A 74 -8.43 9.33 -7.30
C ALA A 74 -9.62 8.44 -7.70
N SER A 75 -9.35 7.16 -7.98
CA SER A 75 -10.39 6.18 -8.33
C SER A 75 -11.37 5.95 -7.17
N LYS A 76 -10.87 5.84 -5.94
CA LYS A 76 -11.70 5.71 -4.74
C LYS A 76 -12.61 6.93 -4.57
N LEU A 77 -12.06 8.14 -4.64
CA LEU A 77 -12.84 9.38 -4.51
C LEU A 77 -13.91 9.49 -5.60
N ARG A 78 -13.57 9.12 -6.85
CA ARG A 78 -14.52 9.08 -7.95
C ARG A 78 -15.69 8.13 -7.67
N ILE A 79 -15.43 6.93 -7.16
CA ILE A 79 -16.48 5.96 -6.81
C ILE A 79 -17.36 6.49 -5.68
N GLN A 80 -16.77 7.05 -4.62
CA GLN A 80 -17.52 7.65 -3.51
C GLN A 80 -18.46 8.76 -3.99
N ASN A 81 -18.00 9.63 -4.89
CA ASN A 81 -18.82 10.69 -5.47
C ASN A 81 -19.95 10.17 -6.37
N LEU A 82 -19.79 9.00 -6.98
CA LEU A 82 -20.85 8.37 -7.77
C LEU A 82 -21.93 7.73 -6.89
N LEU A 83 -21.54 7.16 -5.75
CA LEU A 83 -22.46 6.51 -4.80
C LEU A 83 -23.18 7.49 -3.87
N ALA A 84 -22.67 8.71 -3.73
CA ALA A 84 -23.29 9.77 -2.93
C ALA A 84 -24.39 10.55 -3.69
N LYS A 85 -24.69 10.17 -4.93
CA LYS A 85 -25.77 10.72 -5.77
C LYS A 85 -26.94 9.74 -5.83
#